data_AF-A0A2D6N5W3-F1
#
_entry.id   AF-A0A2D6N5W3-F1
#
_cell.length_a   1.000
_cell.length_b   1.000
_cell.length_c   1.000
_cell.angle_alpha   90.00
_cell.angle_beta   90.00
_cell.angle_gamma   90.00
#
_symmetry.space_group_name_H-M   'P 1'
#
loop_
_entity.id
_entity.type
_entity.pdbx_description
1 polymer ?
#
loop_
_entity_poly.entity_id
_entity_poly.type
_entity_poly.pdbx_seq_one_letter_code
_entity_poly.pdbx_strand_id
1 'polypeptide(L)'
;MLALALFNHALVLASVPGIVWLVAAIPRLAWRQLARAALLTAALALVALAGATLSGLPVMDLVVAAAGYRVQLPLQRDALLLPAYLVYQFPLSLPLALLGARWLWVRDRALLIGVVVLYLGNAILVLTRHHPGMYIRDQFIFYLASYLPVAVLIGLGTAALAALAVQWRQKLWRAGVALALLAAIASPLVVYPLAARFVGGASTQLAPARQLPGRDPVSFYLLPWKTGYRGAQEFGRSAMTGLPRDAVVVADWLPYHVLRYTQVIGGLRADVTLAQLNAGEGVQLRYLLDQEAARALYLADNSPLPYYEREAIERCFRIERAGVIYRLERRPNTPCR
;
A
#
# COMPACT_ATOMS: atom_id res chain seq x y z
N MET A 1 3.45 -20.79 4.03
CA MET A 1 3.31 -19.32 3.89
C MET A 1 4.12 -18.75 2.72
N LEU A 2 5.45 -18.90 2.65
CA LEU A 2 6.26 -18.41 1.50
C LEU A 2 5.76 -18.92 0.14
N ALA A 3 5.20 -20.11 0.18
CA ALA A 3 4.79 -20.91 -0.94
C ALA A 3 3.39 -20.51 -1.46
N LEU A 4 2.47 -20.12 -0.56
CA LEU A 4 1.26 -19.35 -0.87
C LEU A 4 1.59 -17.93 -1.35
N ALA A 5 2.62 -17.30 -0.76
CA ALA A 5 3.07 -15.97 -1.15
C ALA A 5 3.68 -15.97 -2.57
N LEU A 6 4.35 -17.05 -2.98
CA LEU A 6 4.88 -17.27 -4.33
C LEU A 6 3.78 -17.28 -5.40
N PHE A 7 2.61 -17.83 -5.09
CA PHE A 7 1.46 -17.86 -6.02
C PHE A 7 0.57 -16.63 -5.94
N ASN A 8 0.60 -15.87 -4.83
CA ASN A 8 -0.33 -14.77 -4.59
C ASN A 8 0.29 -13.37 -4.80
N HIS A 9 1.62 -13.24 -4.86
CA HIS A 9 2.26 -11.95 -5.01
C HIS A 9 3.37 -11.93 -6.06
N ALA A 10 3.15 -11.12 -7.11
CA ALA A 10 4.15 -10.75 -8.11
C ALA A 10 5.48 -10.24 -7.49
N LEU A 11 5.43 -9.74 -6.24
CA LEU A 11 6.60 -9.40 -5.43
C LEU A 11 7.64 -10.53 -5.33
N VAL A 12 7.19 -11.76 -5.17
CA VAL A 12 8.13 -12.87 -5.00
C VAL A 12 8.79 -13.22 -6.33
N LEU A 13 8.05 -13.16 -7.44
CA LEU A 13 8.60 -13.34 -8.78
C LEU A 13 9.69 -12.30 -9.09
N ALA A 14 9.45 -11.04 -8.71
CA ALA A 14 10.44 -9.97 -8.83
C ALA A 14 11.71 -10.22 -8.00
N SER A 15 11.60 -11.00 -6.92
CA SER A 15 12.72 -11.39 -6.07
C SER A 15 13.51 -12.60 -6.57
N VAL A 16 12.95 -13.40 -7.50
CA VAL A 16 13.54 -14.68 -7.96
C VAL A 16 14.98 -14.51 -8.48
N PRO A 17 15.31 -13.55 -9.35
CA PRO A 17 16.68 -13.41 -9.85
C PRO A 17 17.70 -13.19 -8.72
N GLY A 18 17.34 -12.37 -7.73
CA GLY A 18 18.18 -12.11 -6.56
C GLY A 18 18.34 -13.36 -5.70
N ILE A 19 17.25 -14.09 -5.44
CA ILE A 19 17.28 -15.35 -4.68
C ILE A 19 18.13 -16.40 -5.39
N VAL A 20 17.94 -16.60 -6.70
CA VAL A 20 18.72 -17.56 -7.49
C VAL A 20 20.21 -17.23 -7.45
N TRP A 21 20.56 -15.95 -7.58
CA TRP A 21 21.94 -15.51 -7.46
C TRP A 21 22.51 -15.79 -6.06
N LEU A 22 21.78 -15.43 -5.00
CA LEU A 22 22.19 -15.68 -3.63
C LEU A 22 22.41 -17.17 -3.37
N VAL A 23 21.53 -18.04 -3.89
CA VAL A 23 21.66 -19.49 -3.81
C VAL A 23 22.91 -19.98 -4.54
N ALA A 24 23.16 -19.49 -5.75
CA ALA A 24 24.33 -19.86 -6.54
C ALA A 24 25.65 -19.43 -5.87
N ALA A 25 25.63 -18.33 -5.11
CA ALA A 25 26.79 -17.82 -4.38
C ALA A 25 27.12 -18.59 -3.09
N ILE A 26 26.20 -19.42 -2.58
CA ILE A 26 26.39 -20.16 -1.33
C ILE A 26 27.36 -21.35 -1.54
N PRO A 27 28.33 -21.59 -0.63
CA PRO A 27 29.22 -22.76 -0.68
C PRO A 27 28.46 -24.08 -0.76
N ARG A 28 28.95 -25.03 -1.58
CA ARG A 28 28.29 -26.35 -1.82
C ARG A 28 27.92 -27.12 -0.55
N LEU A 29 28.67 -26.97 0.55
CA LEU A 29 28.35 -27.63 1.82
C LEU A 29 26.98 -27.20 2.40
N ALA A 30 26.57 -25.95 2.17
CA ALA A 30 25.28 -25.44 2.66
C ALA A 30 24.10 -25.76 1.74
N TRP A 31 24.34 -26.30 0.53
CA TRP A 31 23.29 -26.64 -0.42
C TRP A 31 22.33 -27.71 0.10
N ARG A 32 22.78 -28.62 0.96
CA ARG A 32 21.89 -29.63 1.56
C ARG A 32 20.85 -29.00 2.48
N GLN A 33 21.25 -28.02 3.30
CA GLN A 33 20.33 -27.30 4.19
C GLN A 33 19.37 -26.43 3.39
N LEU A 34 19.90 -25.74 2.37
CA LEU A 34 19.09 -24.94 1.45
C LEU A 34 18.08 -25.82 0.69
N ALA A 35 18.50 -26.96 0.16
CA ALA A 35 17.62 -27.89 -0.54
C ALA A 35 16.50 -28.42 0.38
N ARG A 36 16.81 -28.72 1.65
CA ARG A 36 15.79 -29.10 2.64
C ARG A 36 14.80 -27.96 2.90
N ALA A 37 15.29 -26.73 3.09
CA ALA A 37 14.44 -25.56 3.28
C ALA A 37 13.56 -25.28 2.05
N ALA A 38 14.14 -25.38 0.85
CA ALA A 38 13.44 -25.21 -0.42
C ALA A 38 12.38 -26.30 -0.62
N LEU A 39 12.70 -27.56 -0.35
CA LEU A 39 11.78 -28.69 -0.48
C LEU A 39 10.63 -28.61 0.53
N LEU A 40 10.91 -28.27 1.79
CA LEU A 40 9.88 -28.01 2.80
C LEU A 40 8.96 -26.88 2.36
N THR A 41 9.55 -25.79 1.84
CA THR A 41 8.78 -24.66 1.34
C THR A 41 7.91 -25.05 0.15
N ALA A 42 8.45 -25.77 -0.82
CA ALA A 42 7.72 -26.25 -2.00
C ALA A 42 6.58 -27.20 -1.60
N ALA A 43 6.82 -28.12 -0.67
CA ALA A 43 5.78 -29.01 -0.14
C ALA A 43 4.64 -28.20 0.52
N LEU A 44 4.97 -27.19 1.33
CA LEU A 44 3.97 -26.29 1.90
C LEU A 44 3.22 -25.46 0.84
N ALA A 45 3.83 -25.18 -0.32
CA ALA A 45 3.15 -24.54 -1.47
C ALA A 45 2.09 -25.45 -2.02
N LEU A 46 2.50 -26.67 -2.34
CA LEU A 46 1.64 -27.65 -2.99
C LEU A 46 0.46 -28.00 -2.10
N VAL A 47 0.67 -28.18 -0.79
CA VAL A 47 -0.42 -28.40 0.18
C VAL A 47 -1.40 -27.24 0.17
N ALA A 48 -0.90 -26.01 0.18
CA ALA A 48 -1.77 -24.84 0.20
C ALA A 48 -2.49 -24.59 -1.13
N LEU A 49 -1.82 -24.84 -2.26
CA LEU A 49 -2.41 -24.73 -3.59
C LEU A 49 -3.51 -25.79 -3.75
N ALA A 50 -3.25 -27.02 -3.31
CA ALA A 50 -4.27 -28.07 -3.26
C ALA A 50 -5.46 -27.66 -2.39
N GLY A 51 -5.22 -27.10 -1.20
CA GLY A 51 -6.28 -26.57 -0.34
C GLY A 51 -7.09 -25.44 -1.00
N ALA A 52 -6.43 -24.54 -1.73
CA ALA A 52 -7.08 -23.47 -2.48
C ALA A 52 -7.94 -24.02 -3.63
N THR A 53 -7.41 -24.96 -4.42
CA THR A 53 -8.16 -25.64 -5.49
C THR A 53 -9.36 -26.41 -4.95
N LEU A 54 -9.19 -27.15 -3.85
CA LEU A 54 -10.29 -27.87 -3.19
C LEU A 54 -11.36 -26.92 -2.64
N SER A 55 -10.99 -25.68 -2.31
CA SER A 55 -11.92 -24.62 -1.89
C SER A 55 -12.59 -23.89 -3.07
N GLY A 56 -12.36 -24.33 -4.32
CA GLY A 56 -12.95 -23.74 -5.52
C GLY A 56 -12.29 -22.44 -5.98
N LEU A 57 -11.09 -22.11 -5.51
CA LEU A 57 -10.38 -20.91 -5.98
C LEU A 57 -9.87 -21.10 -7.42
N PRO A 58 -10.10 -20.15 -8.33
CA PRO A 58 -9.68 -20.25 -9.72
C PRO A 58 -8.17 -19.97 -9.86
N VAL A 59 -7.35 -20.99 -9.61
CA VAL A 59 -5.88 -20.90 -9.66
C VAL A 59 -5.38 -20.40 -11.03
N MET A 60 -6.07 -20.76 -12.13
CA MET A 60 -5.68 -20.33 -13.47
C MET A 60 -5.82 -18.82 -13.66
N ASP A 61 -6.82 -18.18 -13.05
CA ASP A 61 -6.99 -16.73 -13.14
C ASP A 61 -5.84 -15.99 -12.45
N LEU A 62 -5.31 -16.55 -11.34
CA LEU A 62 -4.12 -16.03 -10.67
C LEU A 62 -2.87 -16.11 -11.58
N VAL A 63 -2.70 -17.22 -12.29
CA VAL A 63 -1.59 -17.39 -13.24
C VAL A 63 -1.71 -16.43 -14.41
N VAL A 64 -2.91 -16.27 -14.98
CA VAL A 64 -3.17 -15.32 -16.07
C VAL A 64 -2.94 -13.88 -15.59
N ALA A 65 -3.39 -13.53 -14.39
CA ALA A 65 -3.12 -12.22 -13.79
C ALA A 65 -1.61 -11.97 -13.59
N ALA A 66 -0.87 -12.98 -13.12
CA ALA A 66 0.58 -12.91 -12.96
C ALA A 66 1.33 -12.83 -14.30
N ALA A 67 0.86 -13.52 -15.34
CA ALA A 67 1.43 -13.45 -16.68
C ALA A 67 1.07 -12.14 -17.42
N GLY A 68 0.00 -11.47 -17.01
CA GLY A 68 -0.47 -10.20 -17.59
C GLY A 68 0.37 -8.97 -17.23
N TYR A 69 1.36 -9.10 -16.34
CA TYR A 69 2.25 -7.99 -15.98
C TYR A 69 3.11 -7.55 -17.17
N ARG A 70 3.02 -6.27 -17.56
CA ARG A 70 3.86 -5.68 -18.60
C ARG A 70 4.81 -4.66 -17.96
N VAL A 71 6.08 -4.76 -18.32
CA VAL A 71 7.06 -3.73 -17.94
C VAL A 71 6.75 -2.48 -18.75
N GLN A 72 6.56 -1.35 -18.07
CA GLN A 72 6.48 -0.04 -18.69
C GLN A 72 7.66 0.81 -18.19
N LEU A 73 8.07 1.79 -18.99
CA LEU A 73 9.09 2.72 -18.54
C LEU A 73 8.51 3.60 -17.41
N PRO A 74 9.29 3.85 -16.34
CA PRO A 74 8.84 4.69 -15.24
C PRO A 74 8.56 6.10 -15.73
N LEU A 75 7.52 6.75 -15.19
CA LEU A 75 7.45 8.21 -15.31
C LEU A 75 8.61 8.81 -14.49
N GLN A 76 9.11 9.98 -14.90
CA GLN A 76 10.14 10.71 -14.16
C GLN A 76 9.78 10.88 -12.67
N ARG A 77 8.49 11.13 -12.42
CA ARG A 77 7.92 11.18 -11.07
C ARG A 77 8.17 9.89 -10.27
N ASP A 78 7.95 8.72 -10.87
CA ASP A 78 8.13 7.43 -10.20
C ASP A 78 9.61 7.20 -9.85
N ALA A 79 10.53 7.58 -10.76
CA ALA A 79 11.96 7.52 -10.51
C ALA A 79 12.45 8.43 -9.37
N LEU A 80 11.79 9.58 -9.15
CA LEU A 80 12.07 10.48 -8.03
C LEU A 80 11.45 9.99 -6.71
N LEU A 81 10.30 9.33 -6.76
CA LEU A 81 9.60 8.84 -5.58
C LEU A 81 10.32 7.67 -4.91
N LEU A 82 10.93 6.76 -5.69
CA LEU A 82 11.66 5.62 -5.11
C LEU A 82 12.76 6.04 -4.11
N PRO A 83 13.73 6.90 -4.48
CA PRO A 83 14.73 7.38 -3.53
C PRO A 83 14.10 8.22 -2.42
N ALA A 84 13.06 9.02 -2.71
CA ALA A 84 12.36 9.78 -1.68
C ALA A 84 11.73 8.86 -0.62
N TYR A 85 11.12 7.74 -1.03
CA TYR A 85 10.57 6.74 -0.14
C TYR A 85 11.65 6.03 0.69
N LEU A 86 12.82 5.75 0.11
CA LEU A 86 13.95 5.21 0.89
C LEU A 86 14.45 6.19 1.95
N VAL A 87 14.62 7.47 1.60
CA VAL A 87 15.04 8.50 2.55
C VAL A 87 13.98 8.68 3.63
N TYR A 88 12.70 8.67 3.26
CA TYR A 88 11.60 8.76 4.22
C TYR A 88 11.57 7.56 5.17
N GLN A 89 11.78 6.33 4.65
CA GLN A 89 11.73 5.11 5.44
C GLN A 89 12.98 4.89 6.32
N PHE A 90 14.16 5.27 5.83
CA PHE A 90 15.46 4.97 6.43
C PHE A 90 16.36 6.20 6.64
N PRO A 91 15.84 7.33 7.16
CA PRO A 91 16.46 8.64 7.01
C PRO A 91 17.93 8.69 7.45
N LEU A 92 18.20 8.58 8.75
CA LEU A 92 19.57 8.59 9.26
C LEU A 92 20.28 7.23 9.18
N SER A 93 19.58 6.18 8.73
CA SER A 93 20.14 4.82 8.61
C SER A 93 20.73 4.49 7.23
N LEU A 94 20.42 5.25 6.17
CA LEU A 94 21.00 5.02 4.84
C LEU A 94 22.55 5.03 4.81
N PRO A 95 23.26 5.90 5.55
CA PRO A 95 24.72 5.81 5.64
C PRO A 95 25.22 4.45 6.18
N LEU A 96 24.47 3.82 7.09
CA LEU A 96 24.78 2.48 7.57
C LEU A 96 24.57 1.44 6.47
N ALA A 97 23.54 1.59 5.63
CA ALA A 97 23.37 0.73 4.45
C ALA A 97 24.58 0.80 3.50
N LEU A 98 25.10 2.01 3.25
CA LEU A 98 26.30 2.22 2.43
C LEU A 98 27.54 1.59 3.07
N LEU A 99 27.70 1.70 4.39
CA LEU A 99 28.79 1.06 5.11
C LEU A 99 28.69 -0.48 5.04
N GLY A 100 27.49 -1.03 5.20
CA GLY A 100 27.23 -2.46 5.05
C GLY A 100 27.52 -2.95 3.64
N ALA A 101 27.12 -2.18 2.62
CA ALA A 101 27.45 -2.49 1.23
C ALA A 101 28.96 -2.46 0.98
N ARG A 102 29.67 -1.44 1.48
CA ARG A 102 31.14 -1.39 1.39
C ARG A 102 31.80 -2.57 2.10
N TRP A 103 31.33 -2.94 3.28
CA TRP A 103 31.85 -4.09 4.02
C TRP A 103 31.66 -5.39 3.23
N LEU A 104 30.47 -5.59 2.66
CA LEU A 104 30.15 -6.75 1.83
C LEU A 104 30.97 -6.76 0.53
N TRP A 105 31.17 -5.61 -0.12
CA TRP A 105 32.01 -5.50 -1.32
C TRP A 105 33.46 -5.96 -1.09
N VAL A 106 34.01 -5.71 0.10
CA VAL A 106 35.37 -6.11 0.45
C VAL A 106 35.44 -7.60 0.83
N ARG A 107 34.40 -8.15 1.45
CA ARG A 107 34.39 -9.52 2.01
C ARG A 107 33.81 -10.57 1.07
N ASP A 108 32.71 -10.24 0.40
CA ASP A 108 31.92 -11.14 -0.43
C ASP A 108 31.13 -10.34 -1.49
N ARG A 109 31.78 -10.08 -2.62
CA ARG A 109 31.17 -9.35 -3.75
C ARG A 109 29.96 -10.09 -4.32
N ALA A 110 29.98 -11.42 -4.32
CA ALA A 110 28.90 -12.23 -4.87
C ALA A 110 27.62 -12.03 -4.05
N LEU A 111 27.74 -12.03 -2.71
CA LEU A 111 26.63 -11.78 -1.82
C LEU A 111 26.04 -10.36 -2.02
N LEU A 112 26.89 -9.34 -2.18
CA LEU A 112 26.42 -7.97 -2.45
C LEU A 112 25.68 -7.88 -3.78
N ILE A 113 26.20 -8.49 -4.85
CA ILE A 113 25.50 -8.52 -6.15
C ILE A 113 24.12 -9.14 -5.97
N GLY A 114 24.00 -10.24 -5.23
CA GLY A 114 22.70 -10.87 -4.95
C GLY A 114 21.73 -9.96 -4.22
N VAL A 115 22.21 -9.24 -3.19
CA VAL A 115 21.40 -8.26 -2.44
C VAL A 115 20.96 -7.09 -3.35
N VAL A 116 21.84 -6.59 -4.22
CA VAL A 116 21.53 -5.53 -5.18
C VAL A 116 20.52 -6.00 -6.22
N VAL A 117 20.69 -7.18 -6.80
CA VAL A 117 19.73 -7.76 -7.75
C VAL A 117 18.38 -7.99 -7.08
N LEU A 118 18.36 -8.45 -5.82
CA LEU A 118 17.14 -8.60 -5.04
C LEU A 118 16.44 -7.25 -4.82
N TYR A 119 17.18 -6.20 -4.48
CA TYR A 119 16.64 -4.84 -4.35
C TYR A 119 16.07 -4.33 -5.68
N LEU A 120 16.86 -4.42 -6.75
CA LEU A 120 16.51 -3.90 -8.07
C LEU A 120 15.33 -4.66 -8.67
N GLY A 121 15.26 -5.98 -8.53
CA GLY A 121 14.13 -6.78 -9.00
C GLY A 121 12.80 -6.28 -8.41
N ASN A 122 12.75 -6.11 -7.09
CA ASN A 122 11.58 -5.55 -6.40
C ASN A 122 11.31 -4.09 -6.76
N ALA A 123 12.34 -3.26 -6.89
CA ALA A 123 12.18 -1.84 -7.24
C ALA A 123 11.65 -1.67 -8.68
N ILE A 124 12.11 -2.51 -9.61
CA ILE A 124 11.63 -2.52 -11.00
C ILE A 124 10.15 -2.91 -11.06
N LEU A 125 9.66 -3.79 -10.18
CA LEU A 125 8.24 -4.16 -10.14
C LEU A 125 7.34 -2.94 -9.90
N VAL A 126 7.78 -1.98 -9.09
CA VAL A 126 7.06 -0.70 -8.88
C VAL A 126 6.95 0.10 -10.18
N LEU A 127 7.92 -0.05 -11.08
CA LEU A 127 7.94 0.58 -12.40
C LEU A 127 7.07 -0.17 -13.41
N THR A 128 6.71 -1.42 -13.13
CA THR A 128 5.78 -2.19 -13.98
C THR A 128 4.35 -1.75 -13.72
N ARG A 129 3.71 -1.13 -14.71
CA ARG A 129 2.29 -0.78 -14.64
C ARG A 129 1.44 -1.92 -15.17
N HIS A 130 0.34 -2.17 -14.47
CA HIS A 130 -0.63 -3.17 -14.87
C HIS A 130 -1.39 -2.79 -16.15
N HIS A 131 -2.11 -3.77 -16.70
CA HIS A 131 -3.10 -3.59 -17.76
C HIS A 131 -4.00 -2.36 -17.50
N PRO A 132 -4.39 -1.58 -18.52
CA PRO A 132 -5.20 -0.36 -18.34
C PRO A 132 -6.51 -0.56 -17.55
N GLY A 133 -7.02 -1.79 -17.44
CA GLY A 133 -8.21 -2.15 -16.65
C GLY A 133 -7.97 -2.43 -15.15
N MET A 134 -6.72 -2.49 -14.70
CA MET A 134 -6.37 -2.76 -13.30
C MET A 134 -5.27 -1.80 -12.87
N TYR A 135 -5.59 -0.51 -12.80
CA TYR A 135 -4.70 0.47 -12.19
C TYR A 135 -4.45 0.05 -10.74
N ILE A 136 -3.33 -0.61 -10.45
CA ILE A 136 -2.95 -0.96 -9.07
C ILE A 136 -2.64 0.37 -8.40
N ARG A 137 -3.67 0.95 -7.81
CA ARG A 137 -3.67 2.27 -7.21
C ARG A 137 -2.55 2.43 -6.19
N ASP A 138 -2.19 1.32 -5.55
CA ASP A 138 -1.18 1.23 -4.52
C ASP A 138 0.10 0.57 -5.05
N GLN A 139 0.54 0.84 -6.30
CA GLN A 139 1.74 0.23 -6.91
C GLN A 139 3.01 0.34 -6.05
N PHE A 140 3.12 1.37 -5.21
CA PHE A 140 4.23 1.56 -4.29
C PHE A 140 4.21 0.59 -3.10
N ILE A 141 3.12 -0.14 -2.87
CA ILE A 141 3.10 -1.25 -1.90
C ILE A 141 4.13 -2.32 -2.27
N PHE A 142 4.38 -2.49 -3.56
CA PHE A 142 5.38 -3.41 -4.07
C PHE A 142 6.81 -3.00 -3.72
N TYR A 143 7.02 -1.73 -3.34
CA TYR A 143 8.32 -1.25 -2.92
C TYR A 143 8.71 -1.72 -1.52
N LEU A 144 7.75 -2.15 -0.69
CA LEU A 144 8.06 -2.64 0.67
C LEU A 144 9.04 -3.82 0.65
N ALA A 145 8.98 -4.69 -0.36
CA ALA A 145 9.91 -5.81 -0.48
C ALA A 145 11.36 -5.33 -0.70
N SER A 146 11.56 -4.21 -1.40
CA SER A 146 12.88 -3.60 -1.59
C SER A 146 13.49 -3.06 -0.29
N TYR A 147 12.69 -2.80 0.75
CA TYR A 147 13.19 -2.35 2.05
C TYR A 147 13.96 -3.43 2.80
N LEU A 148 13.69 -4.72 2.54
CA LEU A 148 14.36 -5.82 3.22
C LEU A 148 15.88 -5.89 2.89
N PRO A 149 16.32 -5.89 1.60
CA PRO A 149 17.73 -5.76 1.24
C PRO A 149 18.43 -4.57 1.92
N VAL A 150 17.75 -3.42 1.96
CA VAL A 150 18.30 -2.20 2.59
C VAL A 150 18.45 -2.39 4.10
N ALA A 151 17.45 -2.96 4.77
CA ALA A 151 17.52 -3.28 6.20
C ALA A 151 18.66 -4.25 6.54
N VAL A 152 18.90 -5.26 5.70
CA VAL A 152 20.04 -6.18 5.84
C VAL A 152 21.36 -5.41 5.75
N LEU A 153 21.51 -4.52 4.76
CA LEU A 153 22.70 -3.69 4.63
C LEU A 153 22.88 -2.73 5.82
N ILE A 154 21.79 -2.15 6.35
CA ILE A 154 21.81 -1.33 7.58
C ILE A 154 22.33 -2.17 8.76
N GLY A 155 21.84 -3.40 8.92
CA GLY A 155 22.30 -4.32 9.97
C GLY A 155 23.80 -4.63 9.86
N LEU A 156 24.28 -4.95 8.65
CA LEU A 156 25.70 -5.19 8.39
C LEU A 156 26.55 -3.94 8.67
N GLY A 157 26.09 -2.76 8.24
CA GLY A 157 26.78 -1.49 8.51
C GLY A 157 26.83 -1.15 9.99
N THR A 158 25.75 -1.43 10.72
CA THR A 158 25.68 -1.27 12.18
C THR A 158 26.71 -2.18 12.86
N ALA A 159 26.78 -3.46 12.46
CA ALA A 159 27.75 -4.40 12.99
C ALA A 159 29.20 -3.99 12.68
N ALA A 160 29.46 -3.54 11.43
CA ALA A 160 30.77 -3.04 11.03
C ALA A 160 31.18 -1.80 11.84
N LEU A 161 30.26 -0.84 12.04
CA LEU A 161 30.50 0.36 12.84
C LEU A 161 30.78 0.02 14.31
N ALA A 162 30.02 -0.92 14.89
CA ALA A 162 30.23 -1.39 16.25
C ALA A 162 31.59 -2.09 16.41
N ALA A 163 32.00 -2.91 15.44
CA ALA A 163 33.31 -3.57 15.46
C ALA A 163 34.46 -2.56 15.42
N LEU A 164 34.35 -1.53 14.58
CA LEU A 164 35.29 -0.41 14.57
C LEU A 164 35.30 0.31 15.93
N ALA A 165 34.13 0.54 16.54
CA ALA A 165 34.05 1.19 17.84
C ALA A 165 34.73 0.42 18.99
N VAL A 166 34.74 -0.91 18.93
CA VAL A 166 35.44 -1.75 19.92
C VAL A 166 36.95 -1.66 19.75
N GLN A 167 37.44 -1.72 18.50
CA GLN A 167 38.87 -1.66 18.17
C GLN A 167 39.51 -0.33 18.61
N TRP A 168 38.80 0.77 18.41
CA TRP A 168 39.23 2.10 18.79
C TRP A 168 38.92 2.27 20.29
N ARG A 169 39.89 1.93 21.16
CA ARG A 169 39.76 1.87 22.64
C ARG A 169 39.31 3.18 23.33
N GLN A 170 38.99 4.23 22.59
CA GLN A 170 38.57 5.51 23.14
C GLN A 170 37.08 5.50 23.54
N LYS A 171 36.82 5.74 24.83
CA LYS A 171 35.47 5.79 25.41
C LYS A 171 34.54 6.78 24.68
N LEU A 172 35.07 7.93 24.24
CA LEU A 172 34.32 8.97 23.54
C LEU A 172 33.78 8.48 22.19
N TRP A 173 34.57 7.70 21.43
CA TRP A 173 34.15 7.17 20.14
C TRP A 173 32.97 6.19 20.27
N ARG A 174 33.01 5.31 21.29
CA ARG A 174 31.91 4.37 21.57
C ARG A 174 30.61 5.09 21.94
N ALA A 175 30.70 6.14 22.75
CA ALA A 175 29.55 6.97 23.08
C ALA A 175 28.97 7.66 21.84
N GLY A 176 29.83 8.20 20.97
CA GLY A 176 29.42 8.80 19.70
C GLY A 176 28.70 7.82 18.78
N VAL A 177 29.21 6.60 18.63
CA VAL A 177 28.56 5.55 17.83
C VAL A 177 27.21 5.15 18.42
N ALA A 178 27.13 4.95 19.74
CA ALA A 178 25.87 4.62 20.40
C ALA A 178 24.82 5.74 20.20
N LEU A 179 25.23 7.01 20.31
CA LEU A 179 24.35 8.16 20.08
C LEU A 179 23.90 8.23 18.62
N ALA A 180 24.78 7.97 17.65
CA ALA A 180 24.42 7.95 16.23
C ALA A 180 23.41 6.83 15.91
N LEU A 181 23.58 5.64 16.49
CA LEU A 181 22.62 4.53 16.33
C LEU A 181 21.27 4.87 16.98
N LEU A 182 21.29 5.47 18.17
CA LEU A 182 20.07 5.92 18.84
C LEU A 182 19.36 6.99 18.01
N ALA A 183 20.10 7.95 17.44
CA ALA A 183 19.55 8.96 16.55
C ALA A 183 18.96 8.32 15.28
N ALA A 184 19.60 7.30 14.71
CA ALA A 184 19.06 6.57 13.57
C ALA A 184 17.73 5.87 13.91
N ILE A 185 17.64 5.21 15.07
CA ILE A 185 16.41 4.56 15.54
C ILE A 185 15.30 5.58 15.84
N ALA A 186 15.66 6.70 16.47
CA ALA A 186 14.69 7.73 16.87
C ALA A 186 14.28 8.66 15.72
N SER A 187 15.04 8.70 14.63
CA SER A 187 14.81 9.63 13.51
C SER A 187 13.40 9.60 12.91
N PRO A 188 12.67 8.47 12.80
CA PRO A 188 11.29 8.47 12.31
C PRO A 188 10.33 9.32 13.16
N LEU A 189 10.62 9.46 14.47
CA LEU A 189 9.82 10.30 15.39
C LEU A 189 9.86 11.79 15.00
N VAL A 190 10.91 12.22 14.31
CA VAL A 190 11.09 13.59 13.82
C VAL A 190 10.74 13.68 12.35
N VAL A 191 11.20 12.75 11.53
CA VAL A 191 11.05 12.80 10.07
C VAL A 191 9.59 12.68 9.64
N TYR A 192 8.80 11.79 10.24
CA TYR A 192 7.40 11.61 9.86
C TYR A 192 6.52 12.86 10.10
N PRO A 193 6.55 13.51 11.28
CA PRO A 193 5.77 14.73 11.50
C PRO A 193 6.28 15.92 10.69
N LEU A 194 7.59 16.04 10.49
CA LEU A 194 8.12 17.05 9.59
C LEU A 194 7.66 16.81 8.15
N ALA A 195 7.71 15.57 7.67
CA ALA A 195 7.24 15.22 6.34
C ALA A 195 5.75 15.55 6.16
N ALA A 196 4.91 15.15 7.12
CA ALA A 196 3.49 15.46 7.08
C ALA A 196 3.19 16.97 7.11
N ARG A 197 3.97 17.75 7.87
CA ARG A 197 3.80 19.20 7.99
C ARG A 197 4.29 19.97 6.75
N PHE A 198 5.43 19.56 6.19
CA PHE A 198 6.14 20.37 5.18
C PHE A 198 6.01 19.84 3.75
N VAL A 199 5.78 18.55 3.55
CA VAL A 199 5.69 17.98 2.18
C VAL A 199 4.30 18.21 1.57
N GLY A 200 3.28 18.45 2.41
CA GLY A 200 2.00 19.12 2.09
C GLY A 200 1.53 19.07 0.63
N GLY A 201 1.25 20.23 0.04
CA GLY A 201 0.70 20.35 -1.32
C GLY A 201 1.57 19.81 -2.45
N ALA A 202 2.88 19.61 -2.23
CA ALA A 202 3.74 18.94 -3.20
C ALA A 202 3.50 17.43 -3.22
N SER A 203 3.24 16.82 -2.05
CA SER A 203 2.94 15.39 -1.95
C SER A 203 1.64 14.99 -2.64
N THR A 204 0.61 15.84 -2.63
CA THR A 204 -0.66 15.51 -3.30
C THR A 204 -0.54 15.51 -4.82
N GLN A 205 0.44 16.22 -5.39
CA GLN A 205 0.79 16.18 -6.81
C GLN A 205 1.70 14.98 -7.14
N LEU A 206 2.63 14.66 -6.25
CA LEU A 206 3.60 13.57 -6.42
C LEU A 206 3.09 12.20 -5.98
N ALA A 207 1.98 12.11 -5.26
CA ALA A 207 1.32 10.87 -4.89
C ALA A 207 -0.16 11.20 -4.75
N PRO A 208 -0.94 11.19 -5.86
CA PRO A 208 -2.33 11.59 -5.86
C PRO A 208 -3.12 10.60 -5.03
N ALA A 209 -3.24 10.94 -3.76
CA ALA A 209 -4.10 10.29 -2.80
C ALA A 209 -5.51 10.84 -3.00
N ARG A 210 -6.48 9.92 -3.13
CA ARG A 210 -7.90 10.29 -3.16
C ARG A 210 -8.22 11.15 -1.94
N GLN A 211 -8.74 12.34 -2.16
CA GLN A 211 -9.30 13.14 -1.08
C GLN A 211 -10.61 12.48 -0.65
N LEU A 212 -10.71 12.15 0.63
CA LEU A 212 -11.94 11.64 1.21
C LEU A 212 -12.43 12.63 2.26
N PRO A 213 -13.75 12.81 2.42
CA PRO A 213 -14.30 13.63 3.49
C PRO A 213 -13.74 13.22 4.86
N GLY A 214 -13.31 14.21 5.65
CA GLY A 214 -12.68 13.99 6.95
C GLY A 214 -11.29 13.39 6.90
N ARG A 215 -10.65 13.21 5.73
CA ARG A 215 -9.30 12.64 5.62
C ARG A 215 -8.35 13.59 4.91
N ASP A 216 -7.44 14.21 5.67
CA ASP A 216 -6.26 14.86 5.09
C ASP A 216 -5.35 13.79 4.48
N PRO A 217 -5.18 13.76 3.14
CA PRO A 217 -4.40 12.71 2.49
C PRO A 217 -2.93 12.72 2.98
N VAL A 218 -2.34 13.90 3.16
CA VAL A 218 -0.92 14.02 3.50
C VAL A 218 -0.63 13.39 4.86
N SER A 219 -1.32 13.86 5.90
CA SER A 219 -1.17 13.33 7.25
C SER A 219 -1.56 11.86 7.34
N PHE A 220 -2.62 11.43 6.63
CA PHE A 220 -3.08 10.05 6.68
C PHE A 220 -2.04 9.05 6.15
N TYR A 221 -1.25 9.43 5.13
CA TYR A 221 -0.22 8.58 4.53
C TYR A 221 1.18 8.78 5.14
N LEU A 222 1.54 10.00 5.58
CA LEU A 222 2.88 10.33 6.09
C LEU A 222 3.02 10.27 7.61
N LEU A 223 1.94 10.05 8.38
CA LEU A 223 2.01 9.83 9.83
C LEU A 223 1.56 8.41 10.19
N PRO A 224 2.51 7.48 10.39
CA PRO A 224 2.17 6.09 10.69
C PRO A 224 1.37 5.91 11.97
N TRP A 225 1.68 6.65 13.04
CA TRP A 225 1.07 6.42 14.35
C TRP A 225 -0.38 6.91 14.47
N LYS A 226 -0.94 7.63 13.49
CA LYS A 226 -2.35 8.13 13.40
C LYS A 226 -2.97 8.61 14.72
N THR A 227 -2.16 8.99 15.70
CA THR A 227 -2.61 9.25 17.07
C THR A 227 -3.36 10.57 17.06
N GLY A 228 -4.54 10.58 17.67
CA GLY A 228 -5.43 11.74 17.65
C GLY A 228 -6.16 11.97 16.32
N TYR A 229 -5.97 11.14 15.29
CA TYR A 229 -6.73 11.24 14.05
C TYR A 229 -8.19 10.82 14.29
N ARG A 230 -9.11 11.79 14.20
CA ARG A 230 -10.56 11.60 14.38
C ARG A 230 -11.37 11.74 13.10
N GLY A 231 -10.71 11.96 11.98
CA GLY A 231 -11.33 12.31 10.72
C GLY A 231 -12.42 11.35 10.23
N ALA A 232 -12.18 10.04 10.34
CA ALA A 232 -13.19 9.03 9.98
C ALA A 232 -14.40 9.07 10.94
N GLN A 233 -14.18 9.23 12.24
CA GLN A 233 -15.26 9.35 13.23
C GLN A 233 -16.10 10.61 12.98
N GLU A 234 -15.43 11.74 12.73
CA GLU A 234 -16.07 13.03 12.44
C GLU A 234 -16.86 12.97 11.14
N PHE A 235 -16.29 12.38 10.08
CA PHE A 235 -17.00 12.13 8.83
C PHE A 235 -18.25 11.28 9.06
N GLY A 236 -18.11 10.10 9.67
CA GLY A 236 -19.23 9.18 9.90
C GLY A 236 -20.35 9.84 10.69
N ARG A 237 -20.03 10.52 11.79
CA ARG A 237 -21.04 11.21 12.62
C ARG A 237 -21.73 12.35 11.88
N SER A 238 -20.96 13.16 11.14
CA SER A 238 -21.50 14.32 10.41
C SER A 238 -22.36 13.88 9.22
N ALA A 239 -21.91 12.85 8.49
CA ALA A 239 -22.66 12.26 7.39
C ALA A 239 -23.99 11.68 7.88
N MET A 240 -23.97 10.82 8.90
CA MET A 240 -25.19 10.16 9.39
C MET A 240 -26.19 11.16 10.00
N THR A 241 -25.73 12.12 10.81
CA THR A 241 -26.61 13.12 11.44
C THR A 241 -27.34 14.00 10.41
N GLY A 242 -26.69 14.30 9.28
CA GLY A 242 -27.25 15.15 8.23
C GLY A 242 -28.28 14.48 7.31
N LEU A 243 -28.47 13.17 7.41
CA LEU A 243 -29.36 12.43 6.51
C LEU A 243 -30.84 12.56 6.93
N PRO A 244 -31.79 12.66 5.99
CA PRO A 244 -33.21 12.55 6.28
C PRO A 244 -33.57 11.13 6.73
N ARG A 245 -34.77 10.95 7.31
CA ARG A 245 -35.26 9.61 7.68
C ARG A 245 -35.32 8.70 6.47
N ASP A 246 -34.95 7.44 6.69
CA ASP A 246 -34.99 6.39 5.67
C ASP A 246 -34.19 6.72 4.40
N ALA A 247 -33.08 7.47 4.51
CA ALA A 247 -32.21 7.74 3.36
C ALA A 247 -31.45 6.49 2.88
N VAL A 248 -31.06 6.47 1.61
CA VAL A 248 -30.12 5.49 1.03
C VAL A 248 -28.80 6.18 0.73
N VAL A 249 -27.70 5.60 1.21
CA VAL A 249 -26.34 6.06 0.92
C VAL A 249 -25.58 4.98 0.17
N VAL A 250 -25.21 5.27 -1.07
CA VAL A 250 -24.29 4.43 -1.84
C VAL A 250 -22.86 4.85 -1.52
N ALA A 251 -22.02 3.87 -1.19
CA ALA A 251 -20.63 4.09 -0.84
C ALA A 251 -19.73 2.99 -1.41
N ASP A 252 -18.51 3.35 -1.81
CA ASP A 252 -17.46 2.36 -2.04
C ASP A 252 -16.91 1.83 -0.71
N TRP A 253 -15.98 0.86 -0.77
CA TRP A 253 -15.47 0.14 0.40
C TRP A 253 -15.02 1.05 1.55
N LEU A 254 -14.25 2.11 1.27
CA LEU A 254 -13.67 2.96 2.32
C LEU A 254 -14.72 3.75 3.12
N PRO A 255 -15.54 4.63 2.52
CA PRO A 255 -16.58 5.36 3.26
C PRO A 255 -17.65 4.43 3.85
N TYR A 256 -17.99 3.34 3.15
CA TYR A 256 -19.00 2.38 3.64
C TYR A 256 -18.65 1.85 5.02
N HIS A 257 -17.41 1.39 5.24
CA HIS A 257 -17.02 0.84 6.52
C HIS A 257 -16.99 1.88 7.65
N VAL A 258 -16.69 3.14 7.32
CA VAL A 258 -16.79 4.24 8.30
C VAL A 258 -18.25 4.47 8.69
N LEU A 259 -19.14 4.62 7.71
CA LEU A 259 -20.57 4.83 7.95
C LEU A 259 -21.21 3.64 8.69
N ARG A 260 -20.89 2.41 8.29
CA ARG A 260 -21.39 1.18 8.92
C ARG A 260 -20.92 1.07 10.36
N TYR A 261 -19.64 1.38 10.64
CA TYR A 261 -19.15 1.40 12.02
C TYR A 261 -19.91 2.44 12.85
N THR A 262 -20.10 3.65 12.33
CA THR A 262 -20.89 4.70 12.98
C THR A 262 -22.33 4.28 13.24
N GLN A 263 -22.95 3.55 12.32
CA GLN A 263 -24.31 3.06 12.48
C GLN A 263 -24.41 1.92 13.51
N VAL A 264 -23.62 0.86 13.33
CA VAL A 264 -23.73 -0.38 14.12
C VAL A 264 -23.16 -0.22 15.52
N ILE A 265 -21.97 0.37 15.64
CA ILE A 265 -21.28 0.54 16.93
C ILE A 265 -21.67 1.87 17.58
N GLY A 266 -21.80 2.93 16.78
CA GLY A 266 -22.21 4.25 17.28
C GLY A 266 -23.72 4.38 17.54
N GLY A 267 -24.54 3.41 17.10
CA GLY A 267 -26.00 3.43 17.27
C GLY A 267 -26.69 4.56 16.51
N LEU A 268 -26.03 5.16 15.51
CA LEU A 268 -26.56 6.33 14.81
C LEU A 268 -27.33 5.91 13.56
N ARG A 269 -28.59 6.37 13.46
CA ARG A 269 -29.42 6.30 12.25
C ARG A 269 -29.56 4.88 11.69
N ALA A 270 -30.08 3.97 12.52
CA ALA A 270 -30.43 2.62 12.10
C ALA A 270 -31.48 2.58 10.98
N ASP A 271 -32.21 3.68 10.76
CA ASP A 271 -33.18 3.88 9.69
C ASP A 271 -32.53 4.12 8.31
N VAL A 272 -31.28 4.56 8.26
CA VAL A 272 -30.55 4.80 7.01
C VAL A 272 -30.06 3.48 6.41
N THR A 273 -30.26 3.29 5.11
CA THR A 273 -29.71 2.13 4.40
C THR A 273 -28.37 2.47 3.75
N LEU A 274 -27.35 1.70 4.08
CA LEU A 274 -26.01 1.81 3.52
C LEU A 274 -25.80 0.70 2.48
N ALA A 275 -25.45 1.08 1.26
CA ALA A 275 -25.18 0.15 0.16
C ALA A 275 -23.70 0.20 -0.23
N GLN A 276 -22.97 -0.90 -0.02
CA GLN A 276 -21.59 -1.03 -0.48
C GLN A 276 -21.58 -1.47 -1.94
N LEU A 277 -21.36 -0.54 -2.86
CA LEU A 277 -21.35 -0.82 -4.30
C LEU A 277 -20.06 -0.28 -4.90
N ASN A 278 -19.24 -1.17 -5.49
CA ASN A 278 -18.10 -0.75 -6.30
C ASN A 278 -18.59 -0.31 -7.69
N ALA A 279 -17.92 0.65 -8.32
CA ALA A 279 -18.27 1.04 -9.68
C ALA A 279 -17.94 -0.06 -10.70
N GLY A 280 -18.76 -0.17 -11.74
CA GLY A 280 -18.63 -1.19 -12.78
C GLY A 280 -19.99 -1.57 -13.34
N GLU A 281 -20.06 -1.67 -14.67
CA GLU A 281 -21.22 -2.22 -15.40
C GLU A 281 -22.57 -1.56 -15.07
N GLY A 282 -22.57 -0.27 -14.69
CA GLY A 282 -23.79 0.47 -14.38
C GLY A 282 -24.49 0.00 -13.10
N VAL A 283 -23.83 -0.78 -12.23
CA VAL A 283 -24.45 -1.38 -11.04
C VAL A 283 -24.90 -0.30 -10.06
N GLN A 284 -24.11 0.77 -9.87
CA GLN A 284 -24.49 1.84 -8.95
C GLN A 284 -25.69 2.63 -9.50
N LEU A 285 -25.66 2.98 -10.78
CA LEU A 285 -26.77 3.71 -11.41
C LEU A 285 -28.08 2.90 -11.35
N ARG A 286 -28.05 1.61 -11.71
CA ARG A 286 -29.23 0.73 -11.64
C ARG A 286 -29.82 0.69 -10.23
N TYR A 287 -28.96 0.46 -9.23
CA TYR A 287 -29.40 0.45 -7.83
C TYR A 287 -30.04 1.78 -7.41
N LEU A 288 -29.45 2.92 -7.80
CA LEU A 288 -30.01 4.24 -7.48
C LEU A 288 -31.38 4.46 -8.13
N LEU A 289 -31.55 4.06 -9.38
CA LEU A 289 -32.83 4.14 -10.09
C LEU A 289 -33.91 3.28 -9.43
N ASP A 290 -33.55 2.09 -8.94
CA ASP A 290 -34.48 1.20 -8.24
C ASP A 290 -34.95 1.75 -6.89
N GLN A 291 -34.18 2.66 -6.27
CA GLN A 291 -34.49 3.26 -4.97
C GLN A 291 -35.16 4.65 -5.08
N GLU A 292 -35.15 5.29 -6.26
CA GLU A 292 -35.46 6.72 -6.40
C GLU A 292 -36.89 7.11 -5.98
N ALA A 293 -37.85 6.22 -6.20
CA ALA A 293 -39.26 6.50 -5.93
C ALA A 293 -39.61 6.50 -4.43
N ALA A 294 -38.80 5.83 -3.60
CA ALA A 294 -39.15 5.54 -2.22
C ALA A 294 -38.35 6.39 -1.21
N ARG A 295 -37.12 6.79 -1.54
CA ARG A 295 -36.15 7.23 -0.54
C ARG A 295 -35.23 8.33 -1.07
N ALA A 296 -34.77 9.19 -0.16
CA ALA A 296 -33.76 10.19 -0.50
C ALA A 296 -32.41 9.51 -0.76
N LEU A 297 -31.78 9.83 -1.89
CA LEU A 297 -30.56 9.17 -2.36
C LEU A 297 -29.31 10.02 -2.15
N TYR A 298 -28.22 9.38 -1.73
CA TYR A 298 -26.94 10.02 -1.45
C TYR A 298 -25.75 9.18 -1.93
N LEU A 299 -24.65 9.85 -2.25
CA LEU A 299 -23.31 9.27 -2.38
C LEU A 299 -22.43 9.70 -1.21
N ALA A 300 -21.66 8.77 -0.66
CA ALA A 300 -20.73 9.08 0.44
C ALA A 300 -19.52 9.93 0.00
N ASP A 301 -19.19 9.93 -1.29
CA ASP A 301 -18.14 10.74 -1.91
C ASP A 301 -18.47 10.96 -3.42
N ASN A 302 -17.77 11.88 -4.09
CA ASN A 302 -17.99 12.23 -5.50
C ASN A 302 -16.75 11.98 -6.39
N SER A 303 -15.87 11.06 -5.99
CA SER A 303 -14.72 10.67 -6.82
C SER A 303 -15.19 9.96 -8.09
N PRO A 304 -14.53 10.15 -9.24
CA PRO A 304 -14.86 9.46 -10.48
C PRO A 304 -14.51 7.97 -10.40
N LEU A 305 -14.59 7.26 -11.53
CA LEU A 305 -14.06 5.90 -11.65
C LEU A 305 -12.62 5.82 -11.11
N PRO A 306 -12.27 4.72 -10.42
CA PRO A 306 -13.03 3.47 -10.28
C PRO A 306 -13.98 3.44 -9.06
N TYR A 307 -14.30 4.58 -8.44
CA TYR A 307 -15.06 4.59 -7.18
C TYR A 307 -16.55 4.76 -7.40
N TYR A 308 -16.92 5.77 -8.18
CA TYR A 308 -18.30 6.03 -8.54
C TYR A 308 -18.43 6.14 -10.04
N GLU A 309 -19.54 5.64 -10.56
CA GLU A 309 -19.95 5.77 -11.96
C GLU A 309 -20.45 7.20 -12.23
N ARG A 310 -19.66 8.20 -11.83
CA ARG A 310 -20.08 9.60 -11.69
C ARG A 310 -20.71 10.13 -12.97
N GLU A 311 -20.08 9.91 -14.12
CA GLU A 311 -20.62 10.34 -15.40
C GLU A 311 -21.98 9.70 -15.72
N ALA A 312 -22.15 8.40 -15.43
CA ALA A 312 -23.41 7.70 -15.65
C ALA A 312 -24.49 8.19 -14.69
N ILE A 313 -24.14 8.43 -13.42
CA ILE A 313 -25.03 8.99 -12.41
C ILE A 313 -25.42 10.42 -12.77
N GLU A 314 -24.48 11.26 -13.22
CA GLU A 314 -24.71 12.67 -13.58
C GLU A 314 -25.64 12.85 -14.78
N ARG A 315 -25.75 11.84 -15.66
CA ARG A 315 -26.76 11.83 -16.74
C ARG A 315 -28.19 11.81 -16.17
N CYS A 316 -28.39 11.20 -15.01
CA CYS A 316 -29.72 10.95 -14.45
C CYS A 316 -30.04 11.79 -13.22
N PHE A 317 -29.01 12.12 -12.46
CA PHE A 317 -29.10 12.84 -11.21
C PHE A 317 -28.21 14.07 -11.26
N ARG A 318 -28.66 15.15 -10.63
CA ARG A 318 -27.81 16.26 -10.21
C ARG A 318 -27.15 15.86 -8.89
N ILE A 319 -25.82 15.88 -8.85
CA ILE A 319 -25.05 15.58 -7.64
C ILE A 319 -24.79 16.89 -6.90
N GLU A 320 -25.46 17.09 -5.76
CA GLU A 320 -25.32 18.30 -4.95
C GLU A 320 -24.63 18.00 -3.63
N ARG A 321 -23.76 18.89 -3.18
CA ARG A 321 -23.12 18.73 -1.88
C ARG A 321 -24.14 18.94 -0.75
N ALA A 322 -24.31 17.96 0.12
CA ALA A 322 -25.14 18.02 1.32
C ALA A 322 -24.26 17.76 2.56
N GLY A 323 -23.65 18.83 3.08
CA GLY A 323 -22.67 18.74 4.17
C GLY A 323 -21.38 18.05 3.73
N VAL A 324 -21.08 16.89 4.32
CA VAL A 324 -19.87 16.08 4.04
C VAL A 324 -20.10 14.94 3.04
N ILE A 325 -21.34 14.78 2.55
CA ILE A 325 -21.74 13.80 1.54
C ILE A 325 -22.46 14.51 0.38
N TYR A 326 -22.98 13.76 -0.60
CA TYR A 326 -23.59 14.30 -1.80
C TYR A 326 -25.01 13.77 -1.97
N ARG A 327 -26.00 14.67 -2.07
CA ARG A 327 -27.38 14.35 -2.38
C ARG A 327 -27.54 14.16 -3.89
N LEU A 328 -28.38 13.21 -4.27
CA LEU A 328 -28.76 12.98 -5.65
C LEU A 328 -30.19 13.46 -5.88
N GLU A 329 -30.34 14.38 -6.83
CA GLU A 329 -31.66 14.90 -7.22
C GLU A 329 -31.95 14.52 -8.67
N ARG A 330 -33.11 13.92 -8.93
CA ARG A 330 -33.47 13.48 -10.27
C ARG A 330 -33.47 14.65 -11.25
N ARG A 331 -32.81 14.49 -12.41
CA ARG A 331 -32.93 15.46 -13.49
C ARG A 331 -34.32 15.33 -14.14
N PRO A 332 -35.09 16.43 -14.26
CA PRO A 332 -36.35 16.39 -14.98
C PRO A 332 -36.10 16.07 -16.46
N ASN A 333 -37.00 15.29 -17.06
CA ASN A 333 -37.05 15.01 -18.50
C ASN A 333 -35.83 14.30 -19.12
N THR A 334 -34.97 13.65 -18.32
CA THR A 334 -33.85 12.85 -18.87
C THR A 334 -34.19 11.35 -18.84
N PRO A 335 -34.20 10.65 -19.99
CA PRO A 335 -34.37 9.20 -20.02
C PRO A 335 -33.12 8.52 -19.42
N CYS A 336 -33.34 7.60 -18.49
CA CYS A 336 -32.29 6.95 -17.69
C CYS A 336 -32.34 5.43 -17.74
N ARG A 337 -33.01 4.88 -18.74
CA ARG A 337 -33.13 3.44 -18.97
C ARG A 337 -32.46 3.08 -20.27
#